data_AF-A0A1Y4NNA0-F1
#
_entry.id   AF-A0A1Y4NNA0-F1
#
_cell.length_a   1.000
_cell.length_b   1.000
_cell.length_c   1.000
_cell.angle_alpha   90.00
_cell.angle_beta   90.00
_cell.angle_gamma   90.00
#
_symmetry.space_group_name_H-M   'P 1'
#
loop_
_entity.id
_entity.type
_entity.pdbx_description
1 polymer ?
#
loop_
_entity_poly.entity_id
_entity_poly.type
_entity_poly.pdbx_seq_one_letter_code
_entity_poly.pdbx_strand_id
1 'polypeptide(L)'
;MTPDEVRMLDNRYALLFIRGERPVMDEKFDILKHPNIALTTDGKGKPYLHGEVTQAVASITLGDSLEGEITEAPPDTEGYELLSDEDLEEIFSKNEEDSDNETER
;
A
#
# COMPACT_ATOMS: atom_id res chain seq x y z
N MET A 1 32.72 19.74 -12.01
CA MET A 1 31.60 20.53 -12.54
C MET A 1 30.93 21.25 -11.40
N THR A 2 30.59 22.51 -11.60
CA THR A 2 29.74 23.27 -10.66
C THR A 2 28.27 22.85 -10.84
N PRO A 3 27.41 23.01 -9.84
CA PRO A 3 25.98 22.68 -9.98
C PRO A 3 25.32 23.41 -11.14
N ASP A 4 25.73 24.64 -11.44
CA ASP A 4 25.18 25.43 -12.54
C ASP A 4 25.56 24.84 -13.91
N GLU A 5 26.79 24.34 -14.06
CA GLU A 5 27.21 23.62 -15.27
C GLU A 5 26.39 22.34 -15.48
N VAL A 6 26.07 21.61 -14.41
CA VAL A 6 25.23 20.40 -14.50
C VAL A 6 23.80 20.75 -14.92
N ARG A 7 23.27 21.90 -14.48
CA ARG A 7 21.94 22.38 -14.88
C ARG A 7 21.88 22.83 -16.34
N MET A 8 22.99 23.24 -16.91
CA MET A 8 23.10 23.61 -18.33
C MET A 8 23.40 22.41 -19.25
N LEU A 9 23.65 21.22 -18.70
CA LEU A 9 23.94 20.02 -19.47
C LEU A 9 22.71 19.58 -20.27
N ASP A 10 22.93 19.09 -21.50
CA ASP A 10 21.88 18.51 -22.32
C ASP A 10 21.24 17.31 -21.61
N ASN A 11 19.91 17.24 -21.62
CA ASN A 11 19.12 16.20 -20.96
C ASN A 11 19.45 14.78 -21.45
N ARG A 12 20.10 14.63 -22.61
CA ARG A 12 20.58 13.34 -23.12
C ARG A 12 21.73 12.75 -22.31
N TYR A 13 22.52 13.57 -21.64
CA TYR A 13 23.69 13.10 -20.89
C TYR A 13 23.39 12.92 -19.40
N ALA A 14 24.13 12.01 -18.79
CA ALA A 14 24.15 11.72 -17.37
C ALA A 14 25.60 11.69 -16.87
N LEU A 15 25.78 12.03 -15.59
CA LEU A 15 27.05 11.90 -14.89
C LEU A 15 27.03 10.62 -14.06
N LEU A 16 27.98 9.74 -14.32
CA LEU A 16 28.12 8.46 -13.63
C LEU A 16 29.26 8.53 -12.61
N PHE A 17 28.94 8.23 -11.36
CA PHE A 17 29.92 8.17 -10.28
C PHE A 17 30.20 6.71 -9.93
N ILE A 18 31.29 6.18 -10.47
CA ILE A 18 31.77 4.83 -10.16
C ILE A 18 32.84 4.95 -9.06
N ARG A 19 32.75 4.12 -8.02
CA ARG A 19 33.73 4.12 -6.93
C ARG A 19 35.13 3.83 -7.47
N GLY A 20 36.10 4.69 -7.13
CA GLY A 20 37.50 4.53 -7.50
C GLY A 20 37.85 5.13 -8.87
N GLU A 21 36.85 5.50 -9.66
CA GLU A 21 37.04 6.12 -10.97
C GLU A 21 36.74 7.62 -10.92
N ARG A 22 37.24 8.33 -11.95
CA ARG A 22 36.83 9.71 -12.18
C ARG A 22 35.36 9.73 -12.66
N PRO A 23 34.58 10.77 -12.35
CA PRO A 23 33.23 10.90 -12.87
C PRO A 23 33.23 10.83 -14.40
N VAL A 24 32.36 9.99 -14.95
CA VAL A 24 32.24 9.76 -16.40
C VAL A 24 30.96 10.41 -16.90
N MET A 25 31.00 10.95 -18.12
CA MET A 25 29.81 11.43 -18.83
C MET A 25 29.36 10.33 -19.79
N ASP A 26 28.09 9.95 -19.70
CA ASP A 26 27.48 8.92 -20.55
C ASP A 26 26.08 9.35 -21.01
N GLU A 27 25.54 8.71 -22.04
CA GLU A 27 24.18 8.95 -22.49
C GLU A 27 23.15 8.24 -21.60
N LYS A 28 21.99 8.86 -21.40
CA LYS A 28 20.88 8.22 -20.71
C LYS A 28 20.39 7.02 -21.51
N PHE A 29 20.03 5.96 -20.79
CA PHE A 29 19.43 4.80 -21.41
C PHE A 29 18.11 5.16 -22.08
N ASP A 30 17.94 4.71 -23.32
CA ASP A 30 16.71 4.89 -24.07
C ASP A 30 15.62 3.95 -23.54
N ILE A 31 14.68 4.52 -22.78
CA ILE A 31 13.55 3.79 -22.19
C ILE A 31 12.71 3.08 -23.26
N LEU A 32 12.73 3.57 -24.51
CA LEU A 32 11.97 2.96 -25.60
C LEU A 32 12.48 1.57 -26.00
N LYS A 33 13.74 1.27 -25.67
CA LYS A 33 14.39 -0.01 -25.95
C LYS A 33 14.29 -1.00 -24.79
N HIS A 34 13.66 -0.62 -23.68
CA HIS A 34 13.56 -1.49 -22.53
C HIS A 34 12.65 -2.69 -22.84
N PRO A 35 13.05 -3.95 -22.54
CA PRO A 35 12.27 -5.14 -22.86
C PRO A 35 10.82 -5.11 -22.34
N ASN A 36 10.64 -4.52 -21.16
CA ASN A 36 9.34 -4.45 -20.48
C ASN A 36 8.59 -3.13 -20.72
N ILE A 37 8.91 -2.39 -21.78
CA ILE A 37 8.24 -1.12 -22.07
C ILE A 37 6.72 -1.26 -22.22
N ALA A 38 6.24 -2.41 -22.70
CA ALA A 38 4.82 -2.71 -22.88
C ALA A 38 3.99 -2.58 -21.59
N LEU A 39 4.62 -2.63 -20.41
CA LEU A 39 3.96 -2.49 -19.11
C LEU A 39 3.88 -1.02 -18.63
N THR A 40 4.60 -0.11 -19.29
CA THR A 40 4.64 1.32 -18.94
C THR A 40 3.64 2.10 -19.79
N THR A 41 3.25 3.29 -19.33
CA THR A 41 2.37 4.21 -20.06
C THR A 41 2.82 4.45 -21.50
N ASP A 42 4.13 4.61 -21.72
CA ASP A 42 4.72 4.87 -23.04
C ASP A 42 4.63 3.67 -23.99
N GLY A 43 4.54 2.44 -23.46
CA GLY A 43 4.39 1.21 -24.22
C GLY A 43 2.96 0.68 -24.33
N LYS A 44 1.95 1.51 -24.05
CA LYS A 44 0.50 1.15 -23.98
C LYS A 44 0.10 0.34 -22.74
N GLY A 45 0.96 0.26 -21.74
CA GLY A 45 0.61 -0.28 -20.43
C GLY A 45 -0.47 0.56 -19.76
N LYS A 46 -1.34 -0.07 -18.98
CA LYS A 46 -2.32 0.66 -18.17
C LYS A 46 -1.58 1.54 -17.17
N PRO A 47 -1.95 2.82 -17.01
CA PRO A 47 -1.35 3.68 -15.99
C PRO A 47 -1.61 3.06 -14.62
N TYR A 48 -0.63 3.17 -13.71
CA TYR A 48 -0.82 2.76 -12.33
C TYR A 48 -1.80 3.73 -11.66
N LEU A 49 -2.96 3.22 -11.26
CA LEU A 49 -3.99 3.97 -10.55
C LEU A 49 -3.80 3.71 -9.05
N HIS A 50 -3.39 4.75 -8.33
CA HIS A 50 -3.27 4.67 -6.87
C HIS A 50 -4.65 4.89 -6.23
N GLY A 51 -4.99 4.09 -5.22
CA GLY A 51 -6.24 4.25 -4.46
C GLY A 51 -7.47 3.60 -5.08
N GLU A 52 -7.31 2.61 -5.97
CA GLU A 52 -8.44 1.78 -6.37
C GLU A 52 -8.99 1.04 -5.14
N VAL A 53 -10.26 1.30 -4.82
CA VAL A 53 -10.98 0.59 -3.77
C VAL A 53 -11.35 -0.79 -4.32
N THR A 54 -10.42 -1.74 -4.24
CA THR A 54 -10.61 -3.11 -4.75
C THR A 54 -11.60 -3.91 -3.91
N GLN A 55 -11.84 -3.49 -2.66
CA GLN A 55 -12.73 -4.16 -1.70
C GLN A 55 -13.44 -3.12 -0.82
N ALA A 56 -14.59 -2.62 -1.27
CA ALA A 56 -15.50 -1.83 -0.43
C ALA A 56 -16.48 -2.78 0.28
N VAL A 57 -16.03 -3.47 1.32
CA VAL A 57 -16.84 -4.49 2.04
C VAL A 57 -17.65 -3.89 3.19
N ALA A 58 -17.46 -2.62 3.54
CA ALA A 58 -18.19 -1.98 4.64
C ALA A 58 -19.26 -1.01 4.12
N SER A 59 -20.51 -1.46 4.04
CA SER A 59 -21.67 -0.58 3.96
C SER A 59 -22.10 -0.18 5.38
N ILE A 60 -21.92 1.09 5.75
CA ILE A 60 -22.40 1.62 7.02
C ILE A 60 -23.88 1.98 6.84
N THR A 61 -24.78 1.14 7.34
CA THR A 61 -26.21 1.48 7.46
C THR A 61 -26.44 2.16 8.79
N LEU A 62 -26.76 3.46 8.77
CA LEU A 62 -27.19 4.20 9.95
C LEU A 62 -28.58 3.68 10.34
N GLY A 63 -28.64 2.88 11.40
CA GLY A 63 -29.90 2.34 11.91
C GLY A 63 -30.73 3.43 12.58
N ASP A 64 -31.68 4.01 11.83
CA ASP A 64 -32.88 4.52 12.45
C ASP A 64 -34.10 4.29 11.54
N SER A 65 -34.91 3.31 11.93
CA SER A 65 -36.30 3.09 11.50
C SER A 65 -36.58 3.02 9.99
N LEU A 66 -36.21 1.91 9.33
CA LEU A 66 -36.90 1.48 8.12
C LEU A 66 -37.06 -0.05 8.10
N GLU A 67 -38.20 -0.52 8.59
CA GLU A 67 -38.65 -1.89 8.39
C GLU A 67 -38.94 -2.10 6.89
N GLY A 68 -38.29 -3.11 6.31
CA GLY A 68 -38.64 -3.64 4.99
C GLY A 68 -37.56 -3.47 3.93
N GLU A 69 -36.96 -4.62 3.61
CA GLU A 69 -36.41 -4.94 2.29
C GLU A 69 -34.97 -4.48 1.98
N ILE A 70 -34.01 -5.34 2.36
CA ILE A 70 -32.92 -5.78 1.46
C ILE A 70 -32.47 -7.15 1.93
N THR A 71 -32.83 -8.18 1.18
CA THR A 71 -32.30 -9.54 1.35
C THR A 71 -31.24 -9.74 0.27
N GLU A 72 -29.98 -9.52 0.61
CA GLU A 72 -28.86 -10.09 -0.13
C GLU A 72 -28.06 -10.93 0.86
N ALA A 73 -27.99 -12.23 0.58
CA ALA A 73 -27.41 -13.23 1.47
C ALA A 73 -25.96 -12.85 1.84
N PRO A 74 -25.64 -12.68 3.13
CA PRO A 74 -24.30 -12.32 3.56
C PRO A 74 -23.32 -13.51 3.44
N PRO A 75 -22.05 -13.27 3.07
CA PRO A 75 -20.99 -14.26 3.17
C PRO A 75 -20.75 -14.63 4.65
N ASP A 76 -20.44 -15.91 4.90
CA ASP A 76 -20.17 -16.58 6.18
C ASP A 76 -20.22 -15.66 7.41
N THR A 77 -21.40 -15.59 8.02
CA THR A 77 -21.69 -14.78 9.20
C THR A 77 -21.12 -15.43 10.46
N GLU A 78 -19.79 -15.44 10.60
CA GLU A 78 -19.24 -15.20 11.93
C GLU A 78 -19.29 -13.69 12.13
N GLY A 79 -20.22 -13.22 12.94
CA GLY A 79 -20.41 -11.79 13.18
C GLY A 79 -19.13 -11.19 13.79
N TYR A 80 -18.44 -10.35 13.04
CA TYR A 80 -17.30 -9.61 13.54
C TYR A 80 -17.79 -8.41 14.35
N GLU A 81 -17.37 -8.34 15.63
CA GLU A 81 -17.64 -7.20 16.51
C GLU A 81 -16.41 -6.28 16.55
N LEU A 82 -16.63 -4.98 16.38
CA LEU A 82 -15.56 -3.99 16.47
C LEU A 82 -15.35 -3.62 17.93
N LEU A 83 -14.20 -4.02 18.47
CA LEU A 83 -13.77 -3.70 19.82
C LEU A 83 -12.98 -2.39 19.80
N SER A 84 -13.19 -1.56 20.82
CA SER A 84 -12.31 -0.41 21.07
C SER A 84 -10.98 -0.88 21.66
N ASP A 85 -9.97 0.00 21.65
CA ASP A 85 -8.68 -0.31 22.29
C ASP A 85 -8.86 -0.66 23.79
N GLU A 86 -9.85 -0.05 24.46
CA GLU A 86 -10.18 -0.29 25.86
C GLU A 86 -10.79 -1.69 26.06
N ASP A 87 -11.70 -2.12 25.17
CA ASP A 87 -12.30 -3.47 25.23
C ASP A 87 -11.27 -4.58 24.94
N LEU A 88 -10.28 -4.30 24.08
CA LEU A 88 -9.20 -5.24 23.79
C LEU A 88 -8.31 -5.45 25.02
N GLU A 89 -7.93 -4.37 25.70
CA GLU A 89 -7.13 -4.44 26.93
C GLU A 89 -7.83 -5.29 28.01
N GLU A 90 -9.14 -5.12 28.20
CA GLU A 90 -9.91 -5.93 29.15
C GLU A 90 -9.88 -7.44 28.83
N ILE A 91 -10.00 -7.81 27.55
CA ILE A 91 -9.93 -9.22 27.13
C ILE A 91 -8.54 -9.80 27.39
N PHE A 92 -7.48 -9.06 27.09
CA PHE A 92 -6.11 -9.52 27.33
C PHE A 92 -5.81 -9.68 28.82
N SER A 93 -6.21 -8.73 29.67
CA SER A 93 -6.01 -8.84 31.12
C SER A 93 -6.77 -10.03 31.72
N LYS A 94 -8.00 -10.28 31.26
CA LYS A 94 -8.82 -11.38 31.77
C LYS A 94 -8.25 -12.76 31.39
N ASN A 95 -7.70 -12.88 30.18
CA ASN A 95 -7.03 -14.10 29.75
C ASN A 95 -5.72 -14.38 30.51
N GLU A 96 -4.97 -13.34 30.91
CA GLU A 96 -3.79 -13.49 31.75
C GLU A 96 -4.16 -13.98 33.16
N GLU A 97 -5.22 -13.40 33.78
CA GLU A 97 -5.72 -13.84 35.09
C GLU A 97 -6.25 -15.28 35.11
N ASP A 98 -6.89 -15.73 34.03
CA ASP A 98 -7.35 -17.10 33.89
C ASP A 98 -6.18 -18.08 33.68
N SER A 99 -5.11 -17.66 32.98
CA SER A 99 -3.91 -18.48 32.78
C SER A 99 -3.12 -18.72 34.07
N ASP A 100 -3.06 -17.72 34.95
CA ASP A 100 -2.36 -17.82 36.24
C ASP A 100 -3.10 -18.75 37.23
N ASN A 101 -4.44 -18.77 37.19
CA ASN A 101 -5.27 -19.63 38.04
C ASN A 101 -5.24 -21.12 37.65
N GLU A 102 -4.88 -21.47 36.41
CA GLU A 102 -4.72 -22.87 35.98
C GLU A 102 -3.37 -23.46 36.41
N THR A 103 -2.34 -22.63 36.60
CA THR A 103 -1.00 -23.08 37.06
C THR A 103 -0.89 -23.32 38.57
N GLU A 104 -1.85 -22.85 39.38
CA GLU A 104 -1.84 -23.02 40.84
C GLU A 104 -2.79 -24.12 41.37
N ARG A 105 -3.29 -25.03 40.52
CA ARG A 105 -4.03 -26.24 40.93
C ARG A 105 -3.29 -27.55 40.71
#